data_AF-A0A378IUX8-F1
#
_entry.id   AF-A0A378IUX8-F1
#
_cell.length_a   1.000
_cell.length_b   1.000
_cell.length_c   1.000
_cell.angle_alpha   90.00
_cell.angle_beta   90.00
_cell.angle_gamma   90.00
#
_symmetry.space_group_name_H-M   'P 1'
#
loop_
_entity.id
_entity.type
_entity.pdbx_description
1 polymer ?
#
loop_
_entity_poly.entity_id
_entity_poly.type
_entity_poly.pdbx_seq_one_letter_code
_entity_poly.pdbx_strand_id
1 'polypeptide(L)'
;MKYRKVPSSPINNYELVNYTDFVQQICKHLFKITGINHFSYVEMNEQGQFFWVGSNGDYLEKCIDNNQLFINAPLSILKTYPKSGLYLIDVYQEEYKQHSLPVFELLSQFNYGHSFRILEIINNQRFKLYSFDAPLEKHEINHVYLNNLEIFKKFNIYFDERIAPVKNELIKCHIDSDNHAECIGLINTFFENNLLKTTFQGDFDKNNYVQLTPREKEILLWFVKGKTSDETASLLNISRRTVERHFENLREKFGCFSKNQLALKLRNILEGT
;
A
#
# COMPACT_ATOMS: atom_id res chain seq x y z
N MET A 1 -11.46 -48.91 -29.52
CA MET A 1 -10.37 -47.91 -29.45
C MET A 1 -10.44 -47.21 -28.09
N LYS A 2 -9.56 -47.57 -27.14
CA LYS A 2 -9.46 -46.88 -25.85
C LYS A 2 -8.57 -45.66 -26.05
N TYR A 3 -9.14 -44.46 -25.95
CA TYR A 3 -8.36 -43.21 -25.89
C TYR A 3 -7.48 -43.27 -24.63
N ARG A 4 -6.18 -43.50 -24.81
CA ARG A 4 -5.18 -43.23 -23.77
C ARG A 4 -5.13 -41.71 -23.64
N LYS A 5 -5.58 -41.18 -22.49
CA LYS A 5 -5.18 -39.84 -22.05
C LYS A 5 -3.65 -39.84 -22.06
N VAL A 6 -3.06 -39.01 -22.91
CA VAL A 6 -1.66 -38.62 -22.79
C VAL A 6 -1.55 -37.92 -21.43
N PRO A 7 -0.72 -38.40 -20.49
CA PRO A 7 -0.48 -37.64 -19.27
C PRO A 7 0.21 -36.34 -19.70
N SER A 8 -0.43 -35.21 -19.40
CA SER A 8 0.21 -33.89 -19.48
C SER A 8 1.48 -33.95 -18.64
N SER A 9 2.64 -33.70 -19.25
CA SER A 9 3.91 -33.58 -18.53
C SER A 9 3.73 -32.70 -17.29
N PRO A 10 4.30 -33.06 -16.12
CA PRO A 10 4.21 -32.23 -14.93
C PRO A 10 4.79 -30.84 -15.26
N ILE A 11 4.02 -29.80 -14.97
CA ILE A 11 4.43 -28.41 -15.18
C ILE A 11 5.71 -28.17 -14.36
N ASN A 12 6.81 -27.83 -15.04
CA ASN A 12 8.09 -27.59 -14.40
C ASN A 12 8.21 -26.13 -13.92
N ASN A 13 7.76 -25.86 -12.69
CA ASN A 13 7.77 -24.50 -12.13
C ASN A 13 9.18 -23.85 -12.10
N TYR A 14 10.27 -24.63 -12.18
CA TYR A 14 11.64 -24.10 -12.25
C TYR A 14 11.92 -23.26 -13.50
N GLU A 15 11.10 -23.34 -14.56
CA GLU A 15 11.28 -22.44 -15.71
C GLU A 15 11.14 -20.96 -15.35
N LEU A 16 10.44 -20.63 -14.25
CA LEU A 16 10.34 -19.26 -13.75
C LEU A 16 11.70 -18.73 -13.24
N VAL A 17 12.59 -19.60 -12.79
CA VAL A 17 13.95 -19.24 -12.32
C VAL A 17 14.80 -18.71 -13.48
N ASN A 18 14.55 -19.16 -14.71
CA ASN A 18 15.26 -18.68 -15.90
C ASN A 18 15.05 -17.18 -16.18
N TYR A 19 14.04 -16.56 -15.56
CA TYR A 19 13.74 -15.13 -15.71
C TYR A 19 14.39 -14.26 -14.63
N THR A 20 15.12 -14.85 -13.68
CA THR A 20 15.66 -14.13 -12.52
C THR A 20 16.72 -13.10 -12.90
N ASP A 21 17.65 -13.44 -13.81
CA ASP A 21 18.64 -12.50 -14.34
C ASP A 21 17.99 -11.32 -15.07
N PHE A 22 16.93 -11.60 -15.84
CA PHE A 22 16.15 -10.57 -16.53
C PHE A 22 15.49 -9.61 -15.52
N VAL A 23 14.84 -10.15 -14.49
CA VAL A 23 14.21 -9.37 -13.42
C VAL A 23 15.27 -8.56 -12.64
N GLN A 24 16.40 -9.16 -12.32
CA GLN A 24 17.51 -8.50 -11.63
C GLN A 24 18.05 -7.31 -12.45
N GLN A 25 18.17 -7.46 -13.77
CA GLN A 25 18.56 -6.37 -14.66
C GLN A 25 17.56 -5.22 -14.65
N ILE A 26 16.25 -5.50 -14.65
CA ILE A 26 15.20 -4.48 -14.52
C ILE A 26 15.34 -3.72 -13.20
N CYS A 27 15.63 -4.43 -12.10
CA CYS A 27 15.71 -3.87 -10.74
C CYS A 27 17.02 -3.11 -10.45
N LYS A 28 18.07 -3.33 -11.24
CA LYS A 28 19.45 -2.86 -10.95
C LYS A 28 19.54 -1.38 -10.58
N HIS A 29 18.83 -0.51 -11.31
CA HIS A 29 18.86 0.93 -11.01
C HIS A 29 18.13 1.26 -9.72
N LEU A 30 16.94 0.66 -9.49
CA LEU A 30 16.17 0.84 -8.26
C LEU A 30 17.01 0.45 -7.04
N PHE A 31 17.62 -0.74 -7.07
CA PHE A 31 18.45 -1.24 -5.97
C PHE A 31 19.60 -0.29 -5.64
N LYS A 32 20.24 0.28 -6.67
CA LYS A 32 21.33 1.24 -6.49
C LYS A 32 20.88 2.52 -5.76
N ILE A 33 19.70 3.04 -6.07
CA ILE A 33 19.24 4.34 -5.55
C ILE A 33 18.49 4.22 -4.22
N THR A 34 17.85 3.08 -3.94
CA THR A 34 17.06 2.86 -2.72
C THR A 34 17.81 2.05 -1.66
N GLY A 35 18.78 1.23 -2.06
CA GLY A 35 19.47 0.31 -1.16
C GLY A 35 18.69 -0.96 -0.82
N ILE A 36 17.59 -1.22 -1.51
CA ILE A 36 16.86 -2.51 -1.58
C ILE A 36 17.72 -3.48 -2.38
N ASN A 37 17.65 -4.77 -2.06
CA ASN A 37 18.47 -5.79 -2.72
C ASN A 37 17.68 -7.00 -3.19
N HIS A 38 16.37 -7.03 -2.93
CA HIS A 38 15.49 -8.02 -3.52
C HIS A 38 14.15 -7.43 -3.92
N PHE A 39 13.64 -8.00 -5.01
CA PHE A 39 12.38 -7.71 -5.63
C PHE A 39 11.73 -9.03 -6.04
N SER A 40 10.42 -9.13 -5.77
CA SER A 40 9.57 -10.27 -6.10
C SER A 40 8.22 -9.76 -6.61
N TYR A 41 7.67 -10.45 -7.60
CA TYR A 41 6.42 -10.10 -8.26
C TYR A 41 5.53 -11.33 -8.41
N VAL A 42 4.29 -11.20 -7.92
CA VAL A 42 3.25 -12.20 -8.11
C VAL A 42 2.07 -11.55 -8.81
N GLU A 43 1.63 -12.14 -9.92
CA GLU A 43 0.38 -11.78 -10.58
C GLU A 43 -0.53 -12.99 -10.66
N MET A 44 -1.80 -12.79 -10.29
CA MET A 44 -2.84 -13.82 -10.33
C MET A 44 -4.13 -13.27 -10.93
N ASN A 45 -4.89 -14.12 -11.64
CA ASN A 45 -6.20 -13.79 -12.19
C ASN A 45 -7.34 -14.27 -11.27
N GLU A 46 -8.58 -13.92 -11.64
CA GLU A 46 -9.80 -14.31 -10.91
C GLU A 46 -10.04 -15.82 -10.79
N GLN A 47 -9.33 -16.64 -11.59
CA GLN A 47 -9.42 -18.10 -11.58
C GLN A 47 -8.32 -18.74 -10.72
N GLY A 48 -7.50 -17.94 -10.04
CA GLY A 48 -6.38 -18.44 -9.25
C GLY A 48 -5.21 -18.96 -10.08
N GLN A 49 -5.14 -18.66 -11.38
CA GLN A 49 -3.93 -18.88 -12.16
C GLN A 49 -2.95 -17.75 -11.87
N PHE A 50 -1.69 -18.10 -11.65
CA PHE A 50 -0.68 -17.12 -11.25
C PHE A 50 0.69 -17.42 -11.84
N PHE A 51 1.60 -16.46 -11.73
CA PHE A 51 3.03 -16.68 -11.90
C PHE A 51 3.79 -15.87 -10.86
N TRP A 52 4.99 -16.33 -10.51
CA TRP A 52 5.87 -15.68 -9.55
C TRP A 52 7.26 -15.56 -10.17
N VAL A 53 7.74 -14.33 -10.31
CA VAL A 53 9.11 -14.04 -10.72
C VAL A 53 9.82 -13.20 -9.65
N GLY A 54 11.14 -13.29 -9.59
CA GLY A 54 11.94 -12.56 -8.60
C GLY A 54 13.35 -12.32 -9.09
N SER A 55 14.05 -11.44 -8.39
CA SER A 55 15.42 -11.01 -8.70
C SER A 55 16.51 -11.89 -8.08
N ASN A 56 16.13 -12.91 -7.30
CA ASN A 56 17.04 -13.86 -6.68
C ASN A 56 16.59 -15.29 -7.04
N GLY A 57 17.42 -15.98 -7.83
CA GLY A 57 17.16 -17.35 -8.28
C GLY A 57 17.13 -18.35 -7.15
N ASP A 58 18.15 -18.36 -6.29
CA ASP A 58 18.25 -19.26 -5.14
C ASP A 58 17.02 -19.15 -4.21
N TYR A 59 16.55 -17.92 -3.97
CA TYR A 59 15.34 -17.69 -3.19
C TYR A 59 14.09 -18.26 -3.88
N LEU A 60 13.93 -18.00 -5.18
CA LEU A 60 12.78 -18.49 -5.94
C LEU A 60 12.78 -20.01 -6.04
N GLU A 61 13.95 -20.64 -6.22
CA GLU A 61 14.12 -22.09 -6.16
C GLU A 61 13.67 -22.63 -4.80
N LYS A 62 14.07 -22.01 -3.69
CA LYS A 62 13.61 -22.43 -2.35
C LYS A 62 12.12 -22.27 -2.15
N CYS A 63 11.50 -21.25 -2.74
CA CYS A 63 10.05 -21.15 -2.76
C CYS A 63 9.44 -22.34 -3.50
N ILE A 64 9.93 -22.66 -4.71
CA ILE A 64 9.42 -23.75 -5.56
C ILE A 64 9.63 -25.13 -4.91
N ASP A 65 10.82 -25.38 -4.33
CA ASP A 65 11.15 -26.59 -3.58
C ASP A 65 10.11 -26.83 -2.46
N ASN A 66 9.69 -25.75 -1.79
CA ASN A 66 8.60 -25.78 -0.83
C ASN A 66 7.24 -25.66 -1.54
N ASN A 67 6.85 -26.75 -2.21
CA ASN A 67 5.65 -26.80 -3.05
C ASN A 67 4.38 -26.23 -2.37
N GLN A 68 4.21 -26.45 -1.05
CA GLN A 68 3.08 -25.89 -0.31
C GLN A 68 3.16 -24.36 -0.19
N LEU A 69 4.34 -23.80 0.09
CA LEU A 69 4.55 -22.35 0.14
C LEU A 69 4.29 -21.73 -1.25
N PHE A 70 4.82 -22.35 -2.30
CA PHE A 70 4.70 -21.81 -3.67
C PHE A 70 3.27 -21.87 -4.21
N ILE A 71 2.62 -23.04 -4.16
CA ILE A 71 1.27 -23.23 -4.70
C ILE A 71 0.22 -22.44 -3.90
N ASN A 72 0.41 -22.28 -2.58
CA ASN A 72 -0.49 -21.51 -1.73
C ASN A 72 -0.16 -20.00 -1.68
N ALA A 73 0.85 -19.54 -2.42
CA ALA A 73 1.23 -18.13 -2.42
C ALA A 73 0.02 -17.21 -2.70
N PRO A 74 -0.83 -17.44 -3.72
CA PRO A 74 -2.04 -16.65 -3.94
C PRO A 74 -2.96 -16.56 -2.72
N LEU A 75 -3.27 -17.69 -2.09
CA LEU A 75 -4.15 -17.75 -0.92
C LEU A 75 -3.55 -17.00 0.27
N SER A 76 -2.25 -17.23 0.55
CA SER A 76 -1.55 -16.57 1.64
C SER A 76 -1.52 -15.05 1.47
N ILE A 77 -1.34 -14.57 0.23
CA ILE A 77 -1.36 -13.14 -0.12
C ILE A 77 -2.73 -12.55 0.15
N LEU A 78 -3.81 -13.20 -0.31
CA LEU A 78 -5.18 -12.71 -0.12
C LEU A 78 -5.58 -12.65 1.36
N LYS A 79 -5.12 -13.60 2.19
CA LYS A 79 -5.35 -13.59 3.64
C LYS A 79 -4.50 -12.55 4.36
N THR A 80 -3.27 -12.30 3.88
CA THR A 80 -2.34 -11.36 4.51
C THR A 80 -2.70 -9.91 4.20
N TYR A 81 -3.17 -9.58 2.99
CA TYR A 81 -3.31 -8.19 2.56
C TYR A 81 -4.76 -7.84 2.21
N PRO A 82 -5.63 -7.48 3.18
CA PRO A 82 -7.10 -7.46 3.03
C PRO A 82 -7.67 -6.47 1.99
N LYS A 83 -6.83 -5.61 1.38
CA LYS A 83 -7.23 -4.63 0.36
C LYS A 83 -6.08 -4.20 -0.55
N SER A 84 -6.38 -3.59 -1.69
CA SER A 84 -5.34 -2.92 -2.49
C SER A 84 -4.72 -1.75 -1.71
N GLY A 85 -3.40 -1.62 -1.74
CA GLY A 85 -2.68 -0.60 -0.98
C GLY A 85 -1.19 -0.89 -0.78
N LEU A 86 -0.62 -0.11 0.14
CA LEU A 86 0.79 -0.15 0.53
C LEU A 86 0.89 -0.83 1.90
N TYR A 87 1.84 -1.74 2.06
CA TYR A 87 2.04 -2.49 3.30
C TYR A 87 3.50 -2.47 3.70
N LEU A 88 3.75 -2.06 4.95
CA LEU A 88 5.06 -2.07 5.57
C LEU A 88 5.09 -3.19 6.61
N ILE A 89 5.73 -4.31 6.30
CA ILE A 89 5.60 -5.58 7.05
C ILE A 89 6.13 -5.44 8.47
N ASP A 90 7.18 -4.65 8.67
CA ASP A 90 7.82 -4.38 9.97
C ASP A 90 6.85 -3.89 11.05
N VAL A 91 5.81 -3.15 10.65
CA VAL A 91 4.79 -2.58 11.55
C VAL A 91 3.40 -3.16 11.28
N TYR A 92 3.33 -4.23 10.49
CA TYR A 92 2.08 -4.86 10.10
C TYR A 92 1.56 -5.80 11.18
N GLN A 93 0.24 -5.90 11.31
CA GLN A 93 -0.40 -6.61 12.42
C GLN A 93 -0.12 -8.11 12.34
N GLU A 94 0.27 -8.72 13.47
CA GLU A 94 0.61 -10.15 13.54
C GLU A 94 -0.52 -11.06 13.07
N GLU A 95 -1.77 -10.70 13.37
CA GLU A 95 -2.97 -11.42 12.93
C GLU A 95 -3.02 -11.60 11.41
N TYR A 96 -2.55 -10.63 10.63
CA TYR A 96 -2.48 -10.76 9.18
C TYR A 96 -1.18 -11.41 8.72
N LYS A 97 -0.05 -11.08 9.36
CA LYS A 97 1.27 -11.61 8.97
C LYS A 97 1.37 -13.12 9.07
N GLN A 98 0.66 -13.74 10.03
CA GLN A 98 0.69 -15.19 10.24
C GLN A 98 0.35 -16.00 8.98
N HIS A 99 -0.48 -15.46 8.08
CA HIS A 99 -0.89 -16.14 6.85
C HIS A 99 0.21 -16.27 5.81
N SER A 100 1.21 -15.39 5.83
CA SER A 100 2.42 -15.45 4.99
C SER A 100 3.69 -15.66 5.81
N LEU A 101 3.59 -16.10 7.07
CA LEU A 101 4.73 -16.33 7.95
C LEU A 101 5.81 -17.23 7.33
N PRO A 102 5.49 -18.37 6.66
CA PRO A 102 6.50 -19.19 6.00
C PRO A 102 7.31 -18.44 4.93
N VAL A 103 6.70 -17.46 4.25
CA VAL A 103 7.38 -16.61 3.26
C VAL A 103 8.34 -15.64 3.96
N PHE A 104 7.92 -15.05 5.08
CA PHE A 104 8.76 -14.12 5.86
C PHE A 104 9.93 -14.83 6.55
N GLU A 105 9.71 -16.05 7.05
CA GLU A 105 10.77 -16.91 7.59
C GLU A 105 11.80 -17.25 6.52
N LEU A 106 11.34 -17.61 5.31
CA LEU A 106 12.24 -17.88 4.19
C LEU A 106 13.02 -16.63 3.76
N LEU A 107 12.37 -15.47 3.67
CA LEU A 107 13.06 -14.19 3.38
C LEU A 107 14.18 -13.92 4.38
N SER A 108 13.95 -14.17 5.68
CA SER A 108 14.94 -13.98 6.73
C SER A 108 16.19 -14.85 6.54
N GLN A 109 16.03 -16.08 6.02
CA GLN A 109 17.16 -16.97 5.70
C GLN A 109 18.09 -16.41 4.60
N PHE A 110 17.56 -15.53 3.75
CA PHE A 110 18.30 -14.85 2.68
C PHE A 110 18.80 -13.45 3.09
N ASN A 111 18.75 -13.14 4.39
CA ASN A 111 19.02 -11.81 4.93
C ASN A 111 18.13 -10.72 4.31
N TYR A 112 16.84 -11.00 4.19
CA TYR A 112 15.81 -10.01 3.88
C TYR A 112 14.94 -9.81 5.12
N GLY A 113 15.24 -8.76 5.89
CA GLY A 113 14.61 -8.49 7.19
C GLY A 113 13.56 -7.40 7.17
N HIS A 114 13.54 -6.56 6.13
CA HIS A 114 12.57 -5.49 5.95
C HIS A 114 11.81 -5.67 4.65
N SER A 115 10.50 -5.53 4.71
CA SER A 115 9.63 -5.79 3.56
C SER A 115 8.60 -4.68 3.36
N PHE A 116 8.55 -4.17 2.13
CA PHE A 116 7.53 -3.26 1.65
C PHE A 116 6.78 -3.90 0.49
N ARG A 117 5.45 -3.79 0.50
CA ARG A 117 4.58 -4.40 -0.51
C ARG A 117 3.62 -3.38 -1.10
N ILE A 118 3.37 -3.50 -2.39
CA ILE A 118 2.31 -2.78 -3.09
C ILE A 118 1.38 -3.81 -3.70
N LEU A 119 0.13 -3.86 -3.24
CA LEU A 119 -0.91 -4.71 -3.80
C LEU A 119 -1.86 -3.87 -4.66
N GLU A 120 -1.89 -4.18 -5.95
CA GLU A 120 -2.76 -3.54 -6.94
C GLU A 120 -3.83 -4.51 -7.43
N ILE A 121 -5.02 -3.97 -7.67
CA ILE A 121 -6.15 -4.72 -8.24
C ILE A 121 -6.58 -4.00 -9.51
N ILE A 122 -6.50 -4.72 -10.63
CA ILE A 122 -6.77 -4.18 -11.96
C ILE A 122 -8.09 -4.73 -12.44
N ASN A 123 -9.00 -3.83 -12.80
CA ASN A 123 -10.31 -4.11 -13.39
C ASN A 123 -11.15 -5.16 -12.62
N ASN A 124 -10.91 -5.32 -11.32
CA ASN A 124 -11.54 -6.37 -10.51
C ASN A 124 -11.38 -7.78 -11.09
N GLN A 125 -10.23 -8.05 -11.70
CA GLN A 125 -9.94 -9.32 -12.39
C GLN A 125 -8.53 -9.84 -12.12
N ARG A 126 -7.59 -8.94 -11.80
CA ARG A 126 -6.19 -9.32 -11.57
C ARG A 126 -5.62 -8.65 -10.35
N PHE A 127 -4.82 -9.41 -9.62
CA PHE A 127 -4.01 -8.92 -8.51
C PHE A 127 -2.56 -8.87 -8.95
N LYS A 128 -1.86 -7.83 -8.52
CA LYS A 128 -0.42 -7.69 -8.68
C LYS A 128 0.18 -7.35 -7.34
N LEU A 129 1.08 -8.19 -6.83
CA LEU A 129 1.83 -7.93 -5.63
C LEU A 129 3.28 -7.65 -6.00
N TYR A 130 3.70 -6.42 -5.76
CA TYR A 130 5.08 -5.98 -5.88
C TYR A 130 5.72 -6.03 -4.51
N SER A 131 6.82 -6.75 -4.39
CA SER A 131 7.51 -6.99 -3.14
C SER A 131 8.93 -6.44 -3.21
N PHE A 132 9.24 -5.53 -2.29
CA PHE A 132 10.54 -4.90 -2.16
C PHE A 132 11.14 -5.26 -0.80
N ASP A 133 12.34 -5.82 -0.82
CA ASP A 133 12.97 -6.42 0.35
C ASP A 133 14.40 -5.90 0.55
N ALA A 134 14.75 -5.68 1.80
CA ALA A 134 16.07 -5.17 2.18
C ALA A 134 16.66 -5.93 3.38
N PRO A 135 18.00 -5.93 3.53
CA PRO A 135 18.69 -6.53 4.67
C PRO A 135 18.29 -5.95 6.00
N LEU A 136 18.30 -6.78 7.04
CA LEU A 136 17.94 -6.38 8.40
C LEU A 136 18.84 -5.26 8.96
N GLU A 137 20.05 -5.12 8.42
CA GLU A 137 21.01 -4.07 8.82
C GLU A 137 20.63 -2.68 8.26
N LYS A 138 19.66 -2.59 7.34
CA LYS A 138 19.21 -1.32 6.75
C LYS A 138 18.12 -0.66 7.61
N HIS A 139 18.46 -0.22 8.81
CA HIS A 139 17.49 0.31 9.79
C HIS A 139 16.63 1.50 9.29
N GLU A 140 17.14 2.32 8.38
CA GLU A 140 16.43 3.48 7.82
C GLU A 140 15.55 3.12 6.60
N ILE A 141 15.49 1.86 6.18
CA ILE A 141 14.83 1.48 4.92
C ILE A 141 13.34 1.79 4.91
N ASN A 142 12.68 1.74 6.08
CA ASN A 142 11.27 2.11 6.20
C ASN A 142 11.03 3.59 5.84
N HIS A 143 11.94 4.48 6.22
CA HIS A 143 11.90 5.88 5.79
C HIS A 143 12.20 6.00 4.29
N VAL A 144 13.09 5.18 3.72
CA VAL A 144 13.31 5.14 2.26
C VAL A 144 12.03 4.75 1.52
N TYR A 145 11.32 3.71 1.95
CA TYR A 145 10.06 3.30 1.34
C TYR A 145 9.03 4.44 1.39
N LEU A 146 8.80 5.00 2.57
CA LEU A 146 7.76 6.02 2.80
C LEU A 146 8.05 7.36 2.12
N ASN A 147 9.30 7.82 2.11
CA ASN A 147 9.66 9.10 1.51
C ASN A 147 9.76 9.03 -0.03
N ASN A 148 9.84 7.83 -0.59
CA ASN A 148 10.03 7.61 -2.03
C ASN A 148 8.92 6.77 -2.67
N LEU A 149 7.70 6.79 -2.12
CA LEU A 149 6.56 6.00 -2.61
C LEU A 149 6.32 6.15 -4.12
N GLU A 150 6.45 7.37 -4.65
CA GLU A 150 6.26 7.64 -6.07
C GLU A 150 7.34 6.98 -6.95
N ILE A 151 8.55 6.76 -6.44
CA ILE A 151 9.59 6.00 -7.15
C ILE A 151 9.16 4.54 -7.28
N PHE A 152 8.64 3.93 -6.21
CA PHE A 152 8.16 2.54 -6.24
C PHE A 152 6.96 2.35 -7.17
N LYS A 153 5.98 3.27 -7.14
CA LYS A 153 4.84 3.22 -8.06
C LYS A 153 5.27 3.37 -9.52
N LYS A 154 6.18 4.31 -9.82
CA LYS A 154 6.73 4.45 -11.18
C LYS A 154 7.53 3.23 -11.60
N PHE A 155 8.26 2.61 -10.67
CA PHE A 155 8.95 1.35 -10.92
C PHE A 155 7.97 0.21 -11.23
N ASN A 156 6.83 0.10 -10.54
CA ASN A 156 5.81 -0.91 -10.86
C ASN A 156 5.34 -0.80 -12.31
N ILE A 157 5.02 0.42 -12.77
CA ILE A 157 4.63 0.70 -14.16
C ILE A 157 5.74 0.30 -15.13
N TYR A 158 6.97 0.73 -14.84
CA TYR A 158 8.15 0.36 -15.64
C TYR A 158 8.37 -1.16 -15.68
N PHE A 159 8.23 -1.85 -14.55
CA PHE A 159 8.38 -3.30 -14.46
C PHE A 159 7.32 -4.02 -15.30
N ASP A 160 6.05 -3.59 -15.19
CA ASP A 160 4.93 -4.08 -15.99
C ASP A 160 5.21 -3.95 -17.50
N GLU A 161 5.71 -2.79 -17.95
CA GLU A 161 6.09 -2.54 -19.34
C GLU A 161 7.21 -3.48 -19.80
N ARG A 162 8.20 -3.73 -18.93
CA ARG A 162 9.33 -4.60 -19.25
C ARG A 162 8.98 -6.07 -19.27
N ILE A 163 8.08 -6.53 -18.40
CA ILE A 163 7.69 -7.95 -18.35
C ILE A 163 6.62 -8.30 -19.39
N ALA A 164 5.84 -7.32 -19.87
CA ALA A 164 4.76 -7.54 -20.82
C ALA A 164 5.14 -8.39 -22.06
N PRO A 165 6.31 -8.19 -22.72
CA PRO A 165 6.68 -8.97 -23.90
C PRO A 165 6.85 -10.47 -23.64
N VAL A 166 7.37 -10.84 -22.46
CA VAL A 166 7.65 -12.25 -22.10
C VAL A 166 6.52 -12.87 -21.27
N LYS A 167 5.51 -12.09 -20.90
CA LYS A 167 4.47 -12.50 -19.95
C LYS A 167 3.64 -13.71 -20.40
N ASN A 168 3.46 -13.88 -21.71
CA ASN A 168 2.74 -15.02 -22.29
C ASN A 168 3.60 -16.29 -22.32
N GLU A 169 4.92 -16.16 -22.24
CA GLU A 169 5.87 -17.27 -22.22
C GLU A 169 6.09 -17.81 -20.80
N LEU A 170 5.76 -17.01 -19.78
CA LEU A 170 5.82 -17.44 -18.38
C LEU A 170 4.80 -18.55 -18.11
N ILE A 171 5.28 -19.64 -17.53
CA ILE A 171 4.42 -20.70 -16.98
C ILE A 171 3.35 -20.10 -16.06
N LYS A 172 2.10 -20.57 -16.24
CA LYS A 172 0.98 -20.25 -15.35
C LYS A 172 0.74 -21.42 -14.39
N CYS A 173 1.05 -21.16 -13.14
CA CYS A 173 0.81 -22.06 -12.02
C CYS A 173 -0.66 -21.96 -11.59
N HIS A 174 -1.13 -22.98 -10.88
CA HIS A 174 -2.50 -23.06 -10.38
C HIS A 174 -2.45 -23.34 -8.89
N ILE A 175 -3.39 -22.75 -8.15
CA ILE A 175 -3.59 -23.03 -6.72
C ILE A 175 -4.00 -24.48 -6.55
N ASP A 176 -3.67 -25.04 -5.38
CA ASP A 176 -4.12 -26.36 -4.96
C ASP A 176 -5.65 -26.48 -5.07
N SER A 177 -6.14 -27.62 -5.57
CA SER A 177 -7.57 -27.87 -5.75
C SER A 177 -8.34 -27.73 -4.45
N ASP A 178 -7.74 -28.12 -3.33
CA ASP A 178 -8.38 -28.10 -2.01
C ASP A 178 -8.62 -26.66 -1.52
N ASN A 179 -7.76 -25.74 -1.93
CA ASN A 179 -7.82 -24.32 -1.56
C ASN A 179 -8.52 -23.46 -2.61
N HIS A 180 -8.88 -24.04 -3.77
CA HIS A 180 -9.42 -23.31 -4.89
C HIS A 180 -10.71 -22.59 -4.52
N ALA A 181 -11.68 -23.28 -3.90
CA ALA A 181 -12.97 -22.68 -3.52
C ALA A 181 -12.81 -21.51 -2.53
N GLU A 182 -11.94 -21.67 -1.53
CA GLU A 182 -11.64 -20.60 -0.56
C GLU A 182 -10.99 -19.40 -1.26
N CYS A 183 -9.98 -19.66 -2.11
CA CYS A 183 -9.29 -18.60 -2.82
C CYS A 183 -10.25 -17.81 -3.71
N ILE A 184 -11.11 -18.48 -4.48
CA ILE A 184 -12.11 -17.82 -5.32
C ILE A 184 -13.09 -16.99 -4.47
N GLY A 185 -13.51 -17.51 -3.31
CA GLY A 185 -14.33 -16.76 -2.36
C GLY A 185 -13.68 -15.46 -1.92
N LEU A 186 -12.40 -15.52 -1.50
CA LEU A 186 -11.64 -14.34 -1.10
C LEU A 186 -11.43 -13.35 -2.26
N ILE A 187 -11.12 -13.85 -3.46
CA ILE A 187 -10.99 -13.03 -4.67
C ILE A 187 -12.27 -12.22 -4.92
N ASN A 188 -13.43 -12.88 -4.86
CA ASN A 188 -14.72 -12.23 -5.07
C ASN A 188 -14.99 -11.15 -4.00
N THR A 189 -14.78 -11.48 -2.71
CA THR A 189 -14.92 -10.51 -1.62
C THR A 189 -14.00 -9.30 -1.81
N PHE A 190 -12.77 -9.51 -2.26
CA PHE A 190 -11.84 -8.42 -2.55
C PHE A 190 -12.33 -7.53 -3.68
N PHE A 191 -12.80 -8.11 -4.78
CA PHE A 191 -13.31 -7.36 -5.92
C PHE A 191 -14.57 -6.57 -5.57
N GLU A 192 -15.50 -7.16 -4.83
CA GLU A 192 -16.69 -6.48 -4.32
C GLU A 192 -16.33 -5.30 -3.42
N ASN A 193 -15.40 -5.50 -2.48
CA ASN A 193 -14.96 -4.43 -1.57
C ASN A 193 -14.15 -3.32 -2.27
N ASN A 194 -13.50 -3.61 -3.40
CA ASN A 194 -12.81 -2.59 -4.21
C ASN A 194 -13.76 -1.78 -5.11
N LEU A 195 -15.02 -2.21 -5.33
CA LEU A 195 -16.02 -1.40 -6.04
C LEU A 195 -16.38 -0.11 -5.28
N LEU A 196 -16.16 -0.06 -3.97
CA LEU A 196 -16.37 1.14 -3.16
C LEU A 196 -15.30 2.24 -3.37
N LYS A 197 -14.34 2.07 -4.30
CA LYS A 197 -13.34 3.09 -4.64
C LYS A 197 -13.72 4.04 -5.77
N THR A 198 -14.94 4.01 -6.29
CA THR A 198 -15.45 5.03 -7.24
C THR A 198 -16.36 6.06 -6.56
N THR A 199 -15.90 6.64 -5.46
CA THR A 199 -16.17 8.04 -5.13
C THR A 199 -15.29 8.39 -3.93
N PHE A 200 -14.10 8.93 -4.21
CA PHE A 200 -13.73 10.09 -3.41
C PHE A 200 -14.70 11.19 -3.80
N GLN A 201 -15.91 11.15 -3.24
CA GLN A 201 -16.71 12.34 -3.00
C GLN A 201 -16.14 13.00 -1.74
N GLY A 202 -14.82 13.16 -1.72
CA GLY A 202 -14.23 14.16 -0.87
C GLY A 202 -14.74 15.46 -1.43
N ASP A 203 -15.65 16.10 -0.71
CA ASP A 203 -15.87 17.53 -0.79
C ASP A 203 -14.52 18.24 -0.58
N PHE A 204 -13.70 18.26 -1.63
CA PHE A 204 -12.52 19.10 -1.76
C PHE A 204 -12.70 20.11 -2.89
N ASP A 205 -13.95 20.35 -3.30
CA ASP A 205 -14.32 21.47 -4.14
C ASP A 205 -15.21 22.46 -3.37
N LYS A 206 -14.58 23.59 -3.02
CA LYS A 206 -15.11 24.95 -3.23
C LYS A 206 -16.56 25.18 -2.79
N ASN A 207 -16.76 25.35 -1.48
CA ASN A 207 -17.72 26.27 -0.82
C ASN A 207 -18.24 25.75 0.55
N ASN A 208 -17.45 25.01 1.32
CA ASN A 208 -17.66 25.00 2.77
C ASN A 208 -17.17 26.33 3.35
N TYR A 209 -17.97 27.38 3.17
CA TYR A 209 -17.89 28.54 4.05
C TYR A 209 -18.06 28.00 5.46
N VAL A 210 -16.98 28.00 6.24
CA VAL A 210 -17.07 27.76 7.67
C VAL A 210 -18.09 28.77 8.20
N GLN A 211 -19.27 28.28 8.58
CA GLN A 211 -20.33 29.16 9.06
C GLN A 211 -19.97 29.64 10.46
N LEU A 212 -19.39 30.82 10.49
CA LEU A 212 -19.08 31.55 11.70
C LEU A 212 -20.31 32.34 12.13
N THR A 213 -20.67 32.17 13.39
CA THR A 213 -21.59 33.11 14.04
C THR A 213 -20.97 34.52 14.01
N PRO A 214 -21.79 35.59 14.09
CA PRO A 214 -21.27 36.95 14.16
C PRO A 214 -20.18 37.11 15.23
N ARG A 215 -20.37 36.45 16.38
CA ARG A 215 -19.43 36.51 17.49
C ARG A 215 -18.11 35.78 17.23
N GLU A 216 -18.16 34.64 16.57
CA GLU A 216 -16.95 33.92 16.16
C GLU A 216 -16.17 34.71 15.11
N LYS A 217 -16.84 35.45 14.22
CA LYS A 217 -16.17 36.35 13.25
C LYS A 217 -15.41 37.46 13.95
N GLU A 218 -16.04 38.11 14.93
CA GLU A 218 -15.40 39.18 15.73
C GLU A 218 -14.17 38.67 16.49
N ILE A 219 -14.30 37.51 17.13
CA ILE A 219 -13.19 36.89 17.89
C ILE A 219 -12.07 36.46 16.95
N LEU A 220 -12.39 35.85 15.81
CA LEU A 220 -11.42 35.46 14.80
C LEU A 220 -10.68 36.67 14.21
N LEU A 221 -11.37 37.79 13.99
CA LEU A 221 -10.76 39.04 13.51
C LEU A 221 -9.70 39.57 14.48
N TRP A 222 -10.02 39.62 15.78
CA TRP A 222 -9.06 40.08 16.79
C TRP A 222 -7.90 39.11 16.98
N PHE A 223 -8.16 37.81 16.85
CA PHE A 223 -7.13 36.79 16.87
C PHE A 223 -6.12 36.94 15.74
N VAL A 224 -6.59 37.14 14.50
CA VAL A 224 -5.74 37.38 13.33
C VAL A 224 -4.92 38.68 13.48
N LYS A 225 -5.47 39.68 14.18
CA LYS A 225 -4.76 40.91 14.55
C LYS A 225 -3.78 40.75 15.72
N GLY A 226 -3.59 39.53 16.23
CA GLY A 226 -2.63 39.22 17.29
C GLY A 226 -3.10 39.56 18.72
N LYS A 227 -4.41 39.77 18.93
CA LYS A 227 -4.94 40.06 20.27
C LYS A 227 -5.05 38.81 21.13
N THR A 228 -4.69 38.95 22.40
CA THR A 228 -4.85 37.90 23.40
C THR A 228 -6.32 37.70 23.77
N SER A 229 -6.65 36.58 24.43
CA SER A 229 -8.02 36.31 24.88
C SER A 229 -8.51 37.33 25.91
N ASP A 230 -7.63 37.88 26.73
CA ASP A 230 -7.94 38.93 27.70
C ASP A 230 -8.21 40.28 27.01
N GLU A 231 -7.35 40.70 26.07
CA GLU A 231 -7.60 41.91 25.27
C GLU A 231 -8.88 41.80 24.44
N THR A 232 -9.13 40.63 23.84
CA THR A 232 -10.35 40.38 23.04
C THR A 232 -11.60 40.42 23.92
N ALA A 233 -11.51 39.90 25.15
CA ALA A 233 -12.58 39.96 26.14
C ALA A 233 -12.93 41.41 26.50
N SER A 234 -11.92 42.24 26.75
CA SER A 234 -12.10 43.69 27.01
C SER A 234 -12.68 44.43 25.79
N LEU A 235 -12.14 44.19 24.59
CA LEU A 235 -12.58 44.84 23.34
C LEU A 235 -14.03 44.53 22.99
N LEU A 236 -14.48 43.31 23.31
CA LEU A 236 -15.82 42.85 22.97
C LEU A 236 -16.79 42.84 24.16
N ASN A 237 -16.37 43.38 25.31
CA ASN A 237 -17.12 43.44 26.57
C ASN A 237 -17.76 42.10 26.99
N ILE A 238 -16.95 41.02 27.02
CA ILE A 238 -17.35 39.68 27.51
C ILE A 238 -16.26 39.11 28.41
N SER A 239 -16.55 37.99 29.10
CA SER A 239 -15.53 37.30 29.88
C SER A 239 -14.48 36.60 29.00
N ARG A 240 -13.24 36.50 29.49
CA ARG A 240 -12.18 35.66 28.91
C ARG A 240 -12.63 34.22 28.67
N ARG A 241 -13.36 33.64 29.63
CA ARG A 241 -13.94 32.29 29.52
C ARG A 241 -14.89 32.16 28.32
N THR A 242 -15.68 33.19 28.05
CA THR A 242 -16.56 33.23 26.87
C THR A 242 -15.74 33.27 25.58
N VAL A 243 -14.66 34.05 25.54
CA VAL A 243 -13.72 34.09 24.41
C VAL A 243 -13.08 32.71 24.18
N GLU A 244 -12.61 32.05 25.23
CA GLU A 244 -12.01 30.71 25.14
C GLU A 244 -12.99 29.66 24.61
N ARG A 245 -14.26 29.68 25.05
CA ARG A 245 -15.31 28.82 24.52
C ARG A 245 -15.57 29.05 23.03
N HIS A 246 -15.56 30.29 22.56
CA HIS A 246 -15.68 30.55 21.12
C HIS A 246 -14.43 30.09 20.35
N PHE A 247 -13.24 30.12 20.94
CA PHE A 247 -12.04 29.53 20.34
C PHE A 247 -12.10 28.00 20.26
N GLU A 248 -12.72 27.33 21.22
CA GLU A 248 -13.01 25.90 21.15
C GLU A 248 -13.89 25.59 19.94
N ASN A 249 -15.01 26.31 19.80
CA ASN A 249 -15.90 26.16 18.66
C ASN A 249 -15.20 26.48 17.32
N LEU A 250 -14.38 27.53 17.27
CA LEU A 250 -13.58 27.85 16.09
C LEU A 250 -12.62 26.71 15.76
N ARG A 251 -11.88 26.18 16.74
CA ARG A 251 -10.99 25.05 16.54
C ARG A 251 -11.72 23.83 15.97
N GLU A 252 -12.87 23.49 16.51
CA GLU A 252 -13.71 22.39 16.02
C GLU A 252 -14.15 22.64 14.57
N LYS A 253 -14.71 23.83 14.29
CA LYS A 253 -15.16 24.23 12.95
C LYS A 253 -14.05 24.27 11.90
N PHE A 254 -12.81 24.57 12.30
CA PHE A 254 -11.64 24.59 11.42
C PHE A 254 -10.83 23.28 11.47
N GLY A 255 -11.27 22.26 12.22
CA GLY A 255 -10.56 20.98 12.36
C GLY A 255 -9.15 21.12 12.94
N CYS A 256 -8.98 22.00 13.94
CA CYS A 256 -7.71 22.32 14.56
C CYS A 256 -7.66 21.87 16.03
N PHE A 257 -6.53 21.35 16.46
CA PHE A 257 -6.30 20.88 17.83
C PHE A 257 -5.73 21.99 18.74
N SER A 258 -5.13 23.04 18.19
CA SER A 258 -4.56 24.16 18.96
C SER A 258 -4.81 25.52 18.33
N LYS A 259 -4.70 26.59 19.14
CA LYS A 259 -4.75 27.99 18.64
C LYS A 259 -3.62 28.25 17.62
N ASN A 260 -2.45 27.66 17.81
CA ASN A 260 -1.32 27.80 16.88
C ASN A 260 -1.62 27.15 15.52
N GLN A 261 -2.23 25.95 15.52
CA GLN A 261 -2.65 25.31 14.28
C GLN A 261 -3.73 26.11 13.55
N LEU A 262 -4.69 26.67 14.29
CA LEU A 262 -5.70 27.59 13.75
C LEU A 262 -5.03 28.83 13.12
N ALA A 263 -4.05 29.45 13.79
CA ALA A 263 -3.31 30.60 13.27
C ALA A 263 -2.56 30.27 11.97
N LEU A 264 -1.85 29.14 11.91
CA LEU A 264 -1.14 28.69 10.71
C LEU A 264 -2.10 28.45 9.54
N LYS A 265 -3.25 27.82 9.82
CA LYS A 265 -4.28 27.55 8.82
C LYS A 265 -4.89 28.85 8.26
N LEU A 266 -5.15 29.84 9.12
CA LEU A 266 -5.65 31.15 8.71
C LEU A 266 -4.61 31.94 7.90
N ARG A 267 -3.33 31.88 8.28
CA ARG A 267 -2.24 32.54 7.55
C ARG A 267 -2.15 32.03 6.11
N ASN A 268 -2.18 30.72 5.91
CA ASN A 268 -2.14 30.12 4.57
C ASN A 268 -3.37 30.50 3.72
N ILE A 269 -4.53 30.76 4.35
CA ILE A 269 -5.74 31.24 3.65
C ILE A 269 -5.58 32.71 3.23
N LEU A 270 -4.96 33.55 4.07
CA LEU A 270 -4.74 34.98 3.81
C LEU A 270 -3.58 35.26 2.84
N GLU A 271 -2.57 34.39 2.79
CA GLU A 271 -1.43 34.48 1.86
C GLU A 271 -1.72 33.85 0.48
N GLY A 272 -2.80 33.06 0.38
CA GLY A 272 -3.23 32.37 -0.86
C GLY A 272 -4.31 33.10 -1.67
N THR A 273 -4.62 34.35 -1.31
CA THR A 273 -5.52 35.29 -2.02
C THR A 273 -4.75 36.52 -2.45
#